data_AF-A0A2D4JTJ4-F1
#
_entry.id   AF-A0A2D4JTJ4-F1
#
_cell.length_a   1.000
_cell.length_b   1.000
_cell.length_c   1.000
_cell.angle_alpha   90.00
_cell.angle_beta   90.00
_cell.angle_gamma   90.00
#
_symmetry.space_group_name_H-M   'P 1'
#
loop_
_entity.id
_entity.type
_entity.pdbx_description
1 polymer ?
#
loop_
_entity_poly.entity_id
_entity_poly.type
_entity_poly.pdbx_seq_one_letter_code
_entity_poly.pdbx_strand_id
1 'polypeptide(L)'
;MGRNLALIDSVIRVLQNMDECEKRSVDSSKKSQTEECEKLEIVDEDFHLKILKDICCELLSNMLQELSEENILEGLKQGHINEQKCSCAFQNLLPFYSSSVECFLEVLHGADQTLADNLSKSFPSLKLQA
;
A
#
# COMPACT_ATOMS: atom_id res chain seq x y z
N MET A 1 -2.77 -13.19 -16.81
CA MET A 1 -2.19 -12.30 -15.78
C MET A 1 -3.20 -11.35 -15.14
N GLY A 2 -4.30 -10.95 -15.78
CA GLY A 2 -5.31 -10.03 -15.18
C GLY A 2 -5.89 -10.40 -13.80
N ARG A 3 -5.84 -11.67 -13.35
CA ARG A 3 -6.21 -12.05 -11.97
C ARG A 3 -5.28 -11.45 -10.90
N ASN A 4 -4.01 -11.20 -11.23
CA ASN A 4 -3.05 -10.60 -10.29
C ASN A 4 -3.35 -9.12 -10.04
N LEU A 5 -3.84 -8.39 -11.06
CA LEU A 5 -4.18 -6.97 -10.94
C LEU A 5 -5.39 -6.72 -10.03
N ALA A 6 -6.44 -7.54 -10.17
CA ALA A 6 -7.60 -7.48 -9.27
C ALA A 6 -7.23 -7.86 -7.83
N LEU A 7 -6.27 -8.77 -7.64
CA LEU A 7 -5.76 -9.13 -6.32
C LEU A 7 -4.93 -7.99 -5.70
N ILE A 8 -4.03 -7.36 -6.47
CA ILE A 8 -3.29 -6.16 -6.04
C ILE A 8 -4.25 -5.08 -5.56
N ASP A 9 -5.28 -4.78 -6.35
CA ASP A 9 -6.30 -3.79 -5.98
C ASP A 9 -7.02 -4.16 -4.68
N SER A 10 -7.34 -5.44 -4.51
CA SER A 10 -7.97 -5.94 -3.28
C SER A 10 -7.06 -5.78 -2.07
N VAL A 11 -5.77 -6.10 -2.19
CA VAL A 11 -4.79 -5.93 -1.10
C VAL A 11 -4.59 -4.45 -0.76
N ILE A 12 -4.49 -3.57 -1.76
CA ILE A 12 -4.40 -2.12 -1.53
C ILE A 12 -5.63 -1.63 -0.77
N ARG A 13 -6.84 -2.07 -1.14
CA ARG A 13 -8.07 -1.71 -0.43
C ARG A 13 -8.10 -2.22 1.02
N VAL A 14 -7.55 -3.40 1.29
CA VAL A 14 -7.39 -3.89 2.68
C VAL A 14 -6.49 -2.92 3.45
N LEU A 15 -5.32 -2.57 2.92
CA LEU A 15 -4.39 -1.62 3.56
C LEU A 15 -5.05 -0.24 3.81
N GLN A 16 -5.79 0.28 2.83
CA GLN A 16 -6.56 1.53 2.98
C GLN A 16 -7.55 1.46 4.14
N ASN A 17 -8.31 0.36 4.24
CA ASN A 17 -9.29 0.20 5.33
C ASN A 17 -8.60 0.11 6.69
N MET A 18 -7.45 -0.56 6.76
CA MET A 18 -6.69 -0.67 8.00
C MET A 18 -6.18 0.68 8.49
N ASP A 19 -5.64 1.51 7.57
CA ASP A 19 -5.23 2.89 7.89
C ASP A 19 -6.42 3.75 8.34
N GLU A 20 -7.63 3.54 7.79
CA GLU A 20 -8.85 4.22 8.23
C GLU A 20 -9.39 3.72 9.58
N CYS A 21 -9.22 2.45 9.90
CA CYS A 21 -9.56 1.90 11.22
C CYS A 21 -8.66 2.49 12.31
N GLU A 22 -7.35 2.57 12.06
CA GLU A 22 -6.38 3.16 12.98
C GLU A 22 -6.67 4.65 13.24
N LYS A 23 -7.00 5.42 12.19
CA LYS A 23 -7.38 6.84 12.37
C LYS A 23 -8.65 7.00 13.21
N ARG A 24 -9.64 6.14 13.01
CA ARG A 24 -10.90 6.17 13.78
C ARG A 24 -10.69 5.81 15.24
N SER A 25 -9.86 4.81 15.55
CA SER A 25 -9.58 4.39 16.92
C SER A 25 -8.84 5.47 17.73
N VAL A 26 -7.91 6.18 17.10
CA VAL A 26 -7.19 7.31 17.72
C VAL A 26 -8.13 8.47 18.06
N ASP A 27 -9.11 8.76 17.20
CA ASP A 27 -10.06 9.85 17.43
C ASP A 27 -11.15 9.51 18.45
N SER A 28 -11.57 8.24 18.55
CA SER A 28 -12.50 7.77 19.59
C SER A 28 -11.81 7.63 20.95
N SER A 29 -10.53 7.24 21.01
CA SER A 29 -9.74 7.15 22.25
C SER A 29 -9.55 8.52 22.94
N LYS A 30 -9.52 9.62 22.17
CA LYS A 30 -9.52 10.99 22.73
C LYS A 30 -10.83 11.35 23.45
N LYS A 31 -11.89 10.55 23.31
CA LYS A 31 -13.25 10.88 23.75
C LYS A 31 -13.73 10.08 24.98
N SER A 32 -13.09 8.96 25.32
CA SER A 32 -13.52 8.09 26.43
C SER A 32 -12.37 7.76 27.38
N GLN A 33 -12.35 8.44 28.54
CA GLN A 33 -11.61 8.01 29.72
C GLN A 33 -12.50 7.08 30.56
N THR A 34 -12.71 5.84 30.13
CA THR A 34 -13.27 4.84 31.04
C THR A 34 -12.85 3.42 30.61
N GLU A 35 -12.40 2.65 31.60
CA GLU A 35 -12.40 1.17 31.67
C GLU A 35 -11.19 0.38 31.12
N GLU A 36 -10.38 -0.13 32.07
CA GLU A 36 -9.19 -0.97 31.88
C GLU A 36 -9.47 -2.34 31.24
N CYS A 37 -10.75 -2.74 31.09
CA CYS A 37 -11.15 -3.99 30.47
C CYS A 37 -11.18 -3.92 28.93
N GLU A 38 -11.66 -2.80 28.37
CA GLU A 38 -11.64 -2.55 26.91
C GLU A 38 -10.20 -2.41 26.39
N LYS A 39 -9.29 -1.93 27.24
CA LYS A 39 -7.89 -1.67 26.87
C LYS A 39 -7.10 -2.95 26.55
N LEU A 40 -7.47 -4.12 27.08
CA LEU A 40 -6.79 -5.38 26.81
C LEU A 40 -7.27 -6.03 25.50
N GLU A 41 -8.57 -5.98 25.20
CA GLU A 41 -9.12 -6.47 23.92
C GLU A 41 -8.67 -5.58 22.73
N ILE A 42 -8.66 -4.26 22.90
CA ILE A 42 -8.18 -3.33 21.87
C ILE A 42 -6.69 -3.57 21.54
N VAL A 43 -5.87 -3.88 22.54
CA VAL A 43 -4.43 -4.14 22.34
C VAL A 43 -4.18 -5.46 21.59
N ASP A 44 -5.04 -6.47 21.72
CA ASP A 44 -4.92 -7.76 21.04
C ASP A 44 -5.44 -7.69 19.58
N GLU A 45 -6.53 -6.94 19.34
CA GLU A 45 -7.02 -6.64 17.99
C GLU A 45 -5.97 -5.88 17.16
N ASP A 46 -5.29 -4.90 17.76
CA ASP A 46 -4.22 -4.14 17.10
C ASP A 46 -3.02 -5.03 16.73
N PHE A 47 -2.72 -6.07 17.51
CA PHE A 47 -1.64 -7.02 17.20
C PHE A 47 -1.98 -7.89 15.98
N HIS A 48 -3.19 -8.44 15.91
CA HIS A 48 -3.63 -9.22 14.77
C HIS A 48 -3.75 -8.39 13.49
N LEU A 49 -4.24 -7.15 13.60
CA LEU A 49 -4.26 -6.21 12.48
C LEU A 49 -2.85 -5.88 12.03
N LYS A 50 -1.88 -5.71 12.94
CA LYS A 50 -0.49 -5.49 12.56
C LYS A 50 0.08 -6.68 11.77
N ILE A 51 -0.14 -7.91 12.24
CA ILE A 51 0.30 -9.12 11.50
C ILE A 51 -0.33 -9.15 10.11
N LEU A 52 -1.63 -8.87 10.00
CA LEU A 52 -2.31 -8.85 8.71
C LEU A 52 -1.72 -7.78 7.78
N LYS A 53 -1.41 -6.59 8.33
CA LYS A 53 -0.79 -5.49 7.57
C LYS A 53 0.56 -5.90 7.03
N ASP A 54 1.40 -6.50 7.88
CA ASP A 54 2.74 -6.97 7.53
C ASP A 54 2.67 -8.03 6.40
N ILE A 55 1.75 -9.01 6.51
CA ILE A 55 1.54 -10.03 5.47
C ILE A 55 1.01 -9.41 4.18
N CYS A 56 0.08 -8.46 4.26
CA CYS A 56 -0.42 -7.74 3.09
C CYS A 56 0.68 -6.94 2.39
N CYS A 57 1.57 -6.29 3.14
CA CYS A 57 2.74 -5.59 2.62
C CYS A 57 3.71 -6.56 1.94
N GLU A 58 4.03 -7.70 2.57
CA GLU A 58 4.88 -8.73 1.97
C GLU A 58 4.30 -9.23 0.65
N LEU A 59 3.03 -9.64 0.64
CA LEU A 59 2.35 -10.14 -0.56
C LEU A 59 2.31 -9.08 -1.66
N LEU A 60 1.96 -7.84 -1.31
CA LEU A 60 1.90 -6.73 -2.26
C LEU A 60 3.28 -6.45 -2.87
N SER A 61 4.34 -6.47 -2.06
CA SER A 61 5.71 -6.23 -2.53
C SER A 61 6.15 -7.25 -3.58
N ASN A 62 5.84 -8.53 -3.35
CA ASN A 62 6.15 -9.61 -4.29
C ASN A 62 5.35 -9.46 -5.58
N MET A 63 4.04 -9.18 -5.48
CA MET A 63 3.20 -9.01 -6.66
C MET A 63 3.63 -7.82 -7.53
N LEU A 64 4.05 -6.71 -6.92
CA LEU A 64 4.52 -5.54 -7.66
C LEU A 64 5.81 -5.82 -8.43
N GLN A 65 6.74 -6.60 -7.85
CA GLN A 65 7.98 -7.00 -8.53
C GLN A 65 7.76 -7.90 -9.76
N GLU A 66 6.67 -8.67 -9.77
CA GLU A 66 6.34 -9.56 -10.89
C GLU A 66 5.61 -8.87 -12.04
N LEU A 67 5.24 -7.59 -11.89
CA LEU A 67 4.52 -6.86 -12.95
C LEU A 67 5.45 -6.50 -14.09
N SER A 68 5.10 -6.97 -15.29
CA SER A 68 5.69 -6.46 -16.53
C SER A 68 5.05 -5.13 -16.95
N GLU A 69 5.70 -4.42 -17.87
CA GLU A 69 5.16 -3.20 -18.47
C GLU A 69 3.78 -3.42 -19.10
N GLU A 70 3.56 -4.56 -19.76
CA GLU A 70 2.24 -4.95 -20.31
C GLU A 70 1.18 -5.07 -19.21
N ASN A 71 1.53 -5.67 -18.06
CA ASN A 71 0.61 -5.78 -16.94
C ASN A 71 0.29 -4.41 -16.32
N ILE A 72 1.28 -3.50 -16.28
CA ILE A 72 1.07 -2.13 -15.82
C ILE A 72 0.11 -1.39 -16.74
N LEU A 73 0.33 -1.45 -18.06
CA LEU A 73 -0.56 -0.82 -19.05
C LEU A 73 -2.00 -1.35 -18.94
N GLU A 74 -2.16 -2.65 -18.76
CA GLU A 74 -3.48 -3.26 -18.51
C GLU A 74 -4.10 -2.75 -17.20
N GLY A 75 -3.31 -2.70 -16.13
CA GLY A 75 -3.73 -2.22 -14.81
C GLY A 75 -4.14 -0.76 -14.79
N LEU A 76 -3.44 0.10 -15.55
CA LEU A 76 -3.79 1.51 -15.76
C LEU A 76 -5.14 1.62 -16.47
N LYS A 77 -5.31 0.89 -17.58
CA LYS A 77 -6.56 0.87 -18.35
C LYS A 77 -7.76 0.39 -17.54
N GLN A 78 -7.56 -0.60 -16.67
CA GLN A 78 -8.59 -1.16 -15.80
C GLN A 78 -8.79 -0.34 -14.51
N GLY A 79 -7.94 0.66 -14.25
CA GLY A 79 -8.00 1.47 -13.04
C GLY A 79 -7.53 0.76 -11.77
N HIS A 80 -6.91 -0.41 -11.88
CA HIS A 80 -6.26 -1.12 -10.76
C HIS A 80 -4.95 -0.44 -10.35
N ILE A 81 -4.30 0.26 -11.29
CA ILE A 81 -3.13 1.09 -11.06
C ILE A 81 -3.51 2.55 -11.33
N ASN A 82 -3.26 3.42 -10.36
CA ASN A 82 -3.41 4.88 -10.45
C ASN A 82 -2.67 5.54 -9.28
N GLU A 83 -2.58 6.87 -9.30
CA GLU A 83 -1.82 7.64 -8.30
C GLU A 83 -2.26 7.37 -6.86
N GLN A 84 -3.58 7.34 -6.59
CA GLN A 84 -4.10 7.10 -5.25
C GLN A 84 -3.71 5.71 -4.73
N LYS A 85 -3.89 4.68 -5.56
CA LYS A 85 -3.61 3.29 -5.20
C LYS A 85 -2.11 3.06 -5.01
N CYS A 86 -1.29 3.58 -5.92
CA CYS A 86 0.17 3.51 -5.80
C CYS A 86 0.67 4.27 -4.58
N SER A 87 0.12 5.46 -4.28
CA SER A 87 0.52 6.23 -3.09
C SER A 87 0.21 5.47 -1.80
N CYS A 88 -0.96 4.84 -1.71
CA CYS A 88 -1.29 4.00 -0.56
C CYS A 88 -0.35 2.80 -0.43
N ALA A 89 -0.06 2.12 -1.55
CA ALA A 89 0.90 1.03 -1.56
C ALA A 89 2.27 1.50 -1.06
N PHE A 90 2.79 2.62 -1.57
CA PHE A 90 4.12 3.11 -1.23
C PHE A 90 4.22 3.55 0.23
N GLN A 91 3.18 4.20 0.76
CA GLN A 91 3.10 4.57 2.19
C GLN A 91 3.22 3.36 3.12
N ASN A 92 2.63 2.24 2.71
CA ASN A 92 2.60 1.01 3.51
C ASN A 92 3.85 0.15 3.31
N LEU A 93 4.46 0.20 2.13
CA LEU A 93 5.64 -0.60 1.78
C LEU A 93 6.95 0.04 2.24
N LEU A 94 7.03 1.36 2.28
CA LEU A 94 8.27 2.06 2.65
C LEU A 94 8.41 2.21 4.17
N PRO A 95 9.65 2.12 4.70
CA PRO A 95 10.92 1.93 3.99
C PRO A 95 11.30 0.46 3.74
N PHE A 96 10.54 -0.50 4.26
CA PHE A 96 10.98 -1.91 4.37
C PHE A 96 11.05 -2.66 3.03
N TYR A 97 10.22 -2.29 2.06
CA TYR A 97 10.16 -2.92 0.73
C TYR A 97 10.61 -1.96 -0.38
N SER A 98 11.59 -1.11 -0.09
CA SER A 98 12.06 -0.07 -1.02
C SER A 98 12.46 -0.62 -2.38
N SER A 99 13.19 -1.75 -2.43
CA SER A 99 13.59 -2.37 -3.71
C SER A 99 12.42 -2.81 -4.57
N SER A 100 11.33 -3.31 -3.98
CA SER A 100 10.11 -3.68 -4.71
C SER A 100 9.42 -2.44 -5.28
N VAL A 101 9.37 -1.36 -4.51
CA VAL A 101 8.77 -0.09 -4.94
C VAL A 101 9.60 0.57 -6.05
N GLU A 102 10.92 0.58 -5.92
CA GLU A 102 11.84 1.13 -6.94
C GLU A 102 11.73 0.35 -8.25
N CYS A 103 11.77 -0.99 -8.21
CA CYS A 103 11.62 -1.83 -9.38
C CYS A 103 10.26 -1.62 -10.08
N PHE A 104 9.17 -1.58 -9.31
CA PHE A 104 7.85 -1.27 -9.87
C PHE A 104 7.81 0.13 -10.51
N LEU A 105 8.41 1.12 -9.86
CA LEU A 105 8.43 2.50 -10.34
C LEU A 105 9.23 2.65 -11.65
N GLU A 106 10.33 1.90 -11.81
CA GLU A 106 11.10 1.84 -13.06
C GLU A 106 10.24 1.29 -14.22
N VAL A 107 9.53 0.19 -14.01
CA VAL A 107 8.63 -0.38 -15.03
C VAL A 107 7.45 0.56 -15.30
N LEU A 108 6.90 1.19 -14.25
CA LEU A 108 5.83 2.18 -14.38
C LEU A 108 6.27 3.39 -15.18
N HIS A 109 7.51 3.87 -15.02
CA HIS A 109 8.03 4.98 -15.79
C HIS A 109 8.06 4.68 -17.30
N GLY A 110 8.31 3.43 -17.70
CA GLY A 110 8.17 2.98 -19.09
C GLY A 110 6.73 3.04 -19.61
N ALA A 111 5.76 2.62 -18.79
CA ALA A 111 4.34 2.56 -19.16
C ALA A 111 3.59 3.91 -19.08
N ASP A 112 3.87 4.71 -18.05
CA ASP A 112 3.30 6.03 -17.79
C ASP A 112 4.29 6.89 -16.97
N GLN A 113 5.12 7.62 -17.71
CA GLN A 113 6.12 8.53 -17.14
C GLN A 113 5.51 9.61 -16.24
N THR A 114 4.33 10.15 -16.60
CA THR A 114 3.72 11.25 -15.84
C THR A 114 3.31 10.78 -14.45
N LEU A 115 2.70 9.60 -14.39
CA LEU A 115 2.31 8.99 -13.12
C LEU A 115 3.54 8.64 -12.27
N ALA A 116 4.58 8.04 -12.87
CA ALA A 116 5.81 7.73 -12.17
C ALA A 116 6.46 8.98 -11.56
N ASP A 117 6.59 10.06 -12.34
CA ASP A 117 7.16 11.33 -11.86
C ASP A 117 6.37 11.95 -10.71
N ASN A 118 5.04 11.87 -10.74
CA ASN A 118 4.18 12.36 -9.66
C ASN A 118 4.39 11.55 -8.37
N LEU A 119 4.52 10.23 -8.49
CA LEU A 119 4.83 9.36 -7.36
C LEU A 119 6.23 9.64 -6.80
N SER A 120 7.26 9.79 -7.64
CA SER A 120 8.62 10.14 -7.18
C SER A 120 8.66 11.45 -6.39
N LYS A 121 7.91 12.47 -6.82
CA LYS A 121 7.80 13.74 -6.09
C LYS A 121 7.16 13.57 -4.71
N SER A 122 6.17 12.68 -4.61
CA SER A 122 5.47 12.38 -3.36
C SER A 122 6.30 11.52 -2.40
N PHE A 123 7.24 10.73 -2.92
CA PHE A 123 8.10 9.81 -2.17
C PHE A 123 9.58 10.04 -2.49
N PRO A 124 10.19 11.14 -2.02
CA PRO A 124 11.55 11.54 -2.38
C PRO A 124 12.65 10.59 -1.87
N SER A 125 12.31 9.62 -1.03
CA SER A 125 13.21 8.54 -0.61
C SER A 125 13.51 7.54 -1.73
N LEU A 126 12.65 7.46 -2.74
CA LEU A 126 12.80 6.56 -3.88
C LEU A 126 13.88 7.09 -4.82
N LYS A 127 14.88 6.25 -5.10
CA LYS A 127 15.92 6.59 -6.07
C LYS A 127 15.61 5.89 -7.38
N LEU A 128 15.05 6.62 -8.34
CA LEU A 128 15.12 6.18 -9.73
C LEU A 128 16.59 6.25 -10.16
N GLN A 129 17.19 5.13 -10.54
CA GLN A 129 18.49 5.17 -11.21
C GLN A 129 18.28 5.83 -12.57
N ALA A 130 18.91 6.99 -12.76
CA ALA A 130 18.89 7.76 -14.00
C ALA A 130 19.74 7.11 -15.10
#